data_AF-A0A7X9HEI9-F1
#
_entry.id   AF-A0A7X9HEI9-F1
#
_cell.length_a   1.000
_cell.length_b   1.000
_cell.length_c   1.000
_cell.angle_alpha   90.00
_cell.angle_beta   90.00
_cell.angle_gamma   90.00
#
_symmetry.space_group_name_H-M   'P 1'
#
loop_
_entity.id
_entity.type
_entity.pdbx_description
1 polymer ?
#
loop_
_entity_poly.entity_id
_entity_poly.type
_entity_poly.pdbx_seq_one_letter_code
_entity_poly.pdbx_strand_id
1 'polypeptide(L)'
;HILTFLITLLVAALFACSYENTATVTIDTGIRQQAQLSLFDRVLAFFSLAQPLQADPVPGTVYVYSIIVNVTANDMETITRDVPLDTGKITLEVPAGSQRTFEVVGYDDGGNRYYGGITTVDLSPGQQVNLNIEMGELNNKIDYWYYYTNDKYFDTEYSGDEDPTSGVVAFKIYESDDSLYTNERLIFIINQWTSIYDVDFWRVTVQVELKDIGPPPGGYKYYRCSIVNQYGEGEKVEITRY
;
A
#
# COMPACT_ATOMS: atom_id res chain seq x y z
N HIS A 1 -8.39 -14.35 -50.70
CA HIS A 1 -9.47 -13.91 -49.78
C HIS A 1 -9.80 -14.93 -48.70
N ILE A 2 -9.98 -16.23 -49.01
CA ILE A 2 -10.25 -17.27 -47.99
C ILE A 2 -9.06 -17.48 -47.03
N LEU A 3 -7.83 -17.47 -47.55
CA LEU A 3 -6.61 -17.64 -46.74
C LEU A 3 -6.38 -16.50 -45.75
N THR A 4 -6.72 -15.27 -46.14
CA THR A 4 -6.59 -14.06 -45.30
C THR A 4 -7.59 -14.06 -44.16
N PHE A 5 -8.80 -14.60 -44.39
CA PHE A 5 -9.85 -14.73 -43.38
C PHE A 5 -9.57 -15.83 -42.36
N LEU A 6 -8.92 -16.93 -42.78
CA LEU A 6 -8.47 -17.99 -41.88
C LEU A 6 -7.33 -17.54 -40.95
N ILE A 7 -6.42 -16.70 -41.44
CA ILE A 7 -5.30 -16.19 -40.64
C ILE A 7 -5.81 -15.18 -39.59
N THR A 8 -6.77 -14.31 -39.92
CA THR A 8 -7.36 -13.39 -38.93
C THR A 8 -8.17 -14.12 -37.86
N LEU A 9 -8.88 -15.20 -38.21
CA LEU A 9 -9.62 -16.02 -37.23
C LEU A 9 -8.68 -16.80 -36.29
N LEU A 10 -7.55 -17.28 -36.80
CA LEU A 10 -6.52 -17.95 -36.01
C LEU A 10 -5.80 -16.97 -35.05
N VAL A 11 -5.55 -15.73 -35.49
CA VAL A 11 -4.98 -14.68 -34.63
C VAL A 11 -5.97 -14.25 -33.55
N ALA A 12 -7.27 -14.14 -33.85
CA ALA A 12 -8.29 -13.84 -32.84
C ALA A 12 -8.47 -14.98 -31.81
N ALA A 13 -8.29 -16.24 -32.21
CA ALA A 13 -8.31 -17.39 -31.31
C ALA A 13 -7.07 -17.48 -30.41
N LEU A 14 -5.91 -16.95 -30.84
CA LEU A 14 -4.71 -16.86 -30.02
C LEU A 14 -4.77 -15.75 -28.96
N PHE A 15 -5.63 -14.74 -29.15
CA PHE A 15 -5.97 -13.74 -28.11
C PHE A 15 -7.16 -14.16 -27.24
N ALA A 16 -7.84 -15.26 -27.55
CA ALA A 16 -8.89 -15.86 -26.71
C ALA A 16 -8.34 -16.86 -25.67
N CYS A 17 -7.01 -17.00 -25.57
CA CYS A 17 -6.37 -17.86 -24.58
C CYS A 17 -6.40 -17.24 -23.18
N SER A 18 -6.97 -18.01 -22.24
CA SER A 18 -6.82 -17.94 -20.77
C SER A 18 -7.88 -17.23 -19.91
N TYR A 19 -9.17 -17.38 -20.22
CA TYR A 19 -10.16 -17.42 -19.12
C TYR A 19 -10.04 -18.69 -18.26
N GLU A 20 -9.34 -19.73 -18.74
CA GLU A 20 -9.14 -20.99 -18.00
C GLU A 20 -8.00 -20.96 -16.97
N ASN A 21 -7.18 -19.89 -16.92
CA ASN A 21 -6.02 -19.83 -16.03
C ASN A 21 -6.09 -18.69 -15.01
N THR A 22 -7.29 -18.17 -14.72
CA THR A 22 -7.52 -17.16 -13.69
C THR A 22 -8.31 -17.74 -12.51
N ALA A 23 -8.21 -17.08 -11.37
CA ALA A 23 -9.07 -17.24 -10.22
C ALA A 23 -9.89 -15.96 -10.02
N THR A 24 -11.15 -16.12 -9.58
CA THR A 24 -12.00 -15.00 -9.20
C THR A 24 -11.79 -14.71 -7.72
N VAL A 25 -11.30 -13.52 -7.39
CA VAL A 25 -10.98 -13.12 -6.02
C VAL A 25 -11.86 -11.94 -5.62
N THR A 26 -12.68 -12.12 -4.59
CA THR A 26 -13.42 -11.04 -3.95
C THR A 26 -12.68 -10.60 -2.69
N ILE A 27 -12.31 -9.34 -2.62
CA ILE A 27 -11.60 -8.72 -1.51
C ILE A 27 -12.60 -7.90 -0.70
N ASP A 28 -12.61 -8.08 0.62
CA ASP A 28 -13.30 -7.22 1.59
C ASP A 28 -12.23 -6.57 2.48
N THR A 29 -12.17 -5.25 2.47
CA THR A 29 -11.19 -4.47 3.23
C THR A 29 -11.62 -4.23 4.68
N GLY A 30 -12.89 -4.51 5.00
CA GLY A 30 -13.50 -4.13 6.28
C GLY A 30 -13.74 -2.62 6.43
N ILE A 31 -13.20 -1.78 5.54
CA ILE A 31 -13.37 -0.31 5.56
C ILE A 31 -14.48 0.08 4.62
N ARG A 32 -15.46 0.82 5.14
CA ARG A 32 -16.60 1.33 4.37
C ARG A 32 -16.86 2.76 4.77
N GLN A 33 -16.90 3.67 3.81
CA GLN A 33 -17.47 4.99 4.06
C GLN A 33 -18.97 4.79 4.29
N GLN A 34 -19.43 5.06 5.52
CA GLN A 34 -20.85 5.08 5.79
C GLN A 34 -21.47 6.18 4.93
N ALA A 35 -22.51 5.82 4.15
CA ALA A 35 -23.40 6.81 3.60
C ALA A 35 -23.90 7.68 4.77
N GLN A 36 -23.52 8.96 4.79
CA GLN A 36 -24.13 9.91 5.70
C GLN A 36 -25.60 9.97 5.31
N LEU A 37 -26.46 9.19 6.00
CA LEU A 37 -27.90 9.28 5.82
C LEU A 37 -28.29 10.74 5.93
N SER A 38 -28.86 11.29 4.87
CA SER A 38 -29.32 12.67 4.89
C SER A 38 -30.34 12.84 6.01
N LEU A 39 -30.49 14.04 6.56
CA LEU A 39 -31.49 14.29 7.60
C LEU A 39 -32.91 13.91 7.14
N PHE A 40 -33.17 13.97 5.83
CA PHE A 40 -34.42 13.53 5.22
C PHE A 40 -34.58 12.00 5.21
N ASP A 41 -33.50 11.24 4.95
CA ASP A 41 -33.54 9.77 5.02
C ASP A 41 -33.76 9.27 6.45
N ARG A 42 -33.23 10.00 7.45
CA ARG A 42 -33.50 9.72 8.86
C ARG A 42 -34.96 9.97 9.23
N VAL A 43 -35.56 11.02 8.68
CA VAL A 43 -36.98 11.35 8.90
C VAL A 43 -37.88 10.33 8.18
N LEU A 44 -37.55 9.93 6.95
CA LEU A 44 -38.27 8.89 6.21
C LEU A 44 -38.16 7.51 6.88
N ALA A 45 -36.99 7.14 7.41
CA ALA A 45 -36.83 5.92 8.22
C ALA A 45 -37.68 5.96 9.50
N PHE A 46 -37.80 7.14 10.13
CA PHE A 46 -38.64 7.35 11.31
C PHE A 46 -40.15 7.21 11.00
N PHE A 47 -40.59 7.69 9.84
CA PHE A 47 -42.00 7.62 9.44
C PHE A 47 -42.39 6.31 8.74
N SER A 48 -41.44 5.53 8.23
CA SER A 48 -41.74 4.33 7.42
C SER A 48 -41.91 3.03 8.21
N LEU A 49 -41.70 3.00 9.54
CA LEU A 49 -41.71 1.77 10.35
C LEU A 49 -40.83 0.63 9.78
N ALA A 50 -39.95 0.93 8.83
CA ALA A 50 -39.01 -0.03 8.28
C ALA A 50 -38.04 -0.38 9.40
N GLN A 51 -37.96 -1.67 9.74
CA GLN A 51 -36.96 -2.12 10.71
C GLN A 51 -35.60 -1.62 10.22
N PRO A 52 -34.88 -0.81 11.01
CA PRO A 52 -33.50 -0.50 10.67
C PRO A 52 -32.79 -1.85 10.58
N LEU A 53 -32.29 -2.19 9.39
CA LEU A 53 -31.21 -3.16 9.28
C LEU A 53 -30.15 -2.66 10.26
N GLN A 54 -29.99 -3.36 11.39
CA GLN A 54 -28.94 -3.09 12.34
C GLN A 54 -27.63 -3.30 11.59
N ALA A 55 -27.09 -2.21 11.04
CA ALA A 55 -25.67 -2.12 10.82
C ALA A 55 -25.05 -2.10 12.21
N ASP A 56 -24.25 -3.11 12.52
CA ASP A 56 -23.47 -3.15 13.75
C ASP A 56 -22.78 -1.79 13.96
N PRO A 57 -22.78 -1.23 15.19
CA PRO A 57 -22.04 0.00 15.47
C PRO A 57 -20.55 -0.27 15.26
N VAL A 58 -19.98 0.31 14.20
CA VAL A 58 -18.56 0.12 13.85
C VAL A 58 -17.69 1.03 14.74
N PRO A 59 -16.61 0.51 15.35
CA PRO A 59 -15.64 1.30 16.12
C PRO A 59 -14.94 2.32 15.21
N GLY A 60 -14.99 3.61 15.56
CA GLY A 60 -14.20 4.69 14.95
C GLY A 60 -14.38 4.90 13.44
N THR A 61 -14.89 6.06 13.01
CA THR A 61 -14.92 6.39 11.58
C THR A 61 -13.48 6.56 11.07
N VAL A 62 -12.94 5.54 10.41
CA VAL A 62 -11.68 5.65 9.65
C VAL A 62 -11.97 6.44 8.38
N TYR A 63 -11.34 7.61 8.24
CA TYR A 63 -11.51 8.49 7.09
C TYR A 63 -10.43 8.22 6.05
N VAL A 64 -10.72 7.36 5.08
CA VAL A 64 -9.92 7.16 3.86
C VAL A 64 -10.61 7.83 2.67
N TYR A 65 -9.83 8.50 1.82
CA TYR A 65 -10.32 9.22 0.63
C TYR A 65 -10.31 8.36 -0.63
N SER A 66 -9.41 7.38 -0.72
CA SER A 66 -9.42 6.34 -1.75
C SER A 66 -8.81 5.05 -1.21
N ILE A 67 -9.12 3.92 -1.86
CA ILE A 67 -8.50 2.63 -1.56
C ILE A 67 -8.07 2.01 -2.89
N ILE A 68 -6.82 1.57 -2.97
CA ILE A 68 -6.24 0.92 -4.14
C ILE A 68 -5.78 -0.48 -3.74
N VAL A 69 -6.05 -1.48 -4.57
CA VAL A 69 -5.45 -2.81 -4.47
C VAL A 69 -4.43 -3.02 -5.58
N ASN A 70 -3.24 -3.50 -5.20
CA ASN A 70 -2.20 -4.00 -6.07
C ASN A 70 -2.06 -5.50 -5.89
N VAL A 71 -2.11 -6.25 -6.98
CA VAL A 71 -1.82 -7.69 -7.00
C VAL A 71 -0.51 -7.93 -7.75
N THR A 72 0.44 -8.55 -7.08
CA THR A 72 1.80 -8.77 -7.59
C THR A 72 2.27 -10.20 -7.39
N ALA A 73 3.06 -10.69 -8.36
CA ALA A 73 3.90 -11.89 -8.25
C ALA A 73 4.96 -11.84 -9.35
N ASN A 74 5.98 -12.70 -9.27
CA ASN A 74 7.14 -12.68 -10.19
C ASN A 74 6.80 -13.08 -11.64
N ASP A 75 5.69 -13.78 -11.84
CA ASP A 75 5.26 -14.39 -13.09
C ASP A 75 4.02 -13.71 -13.70
N MET A 76 3.62 -12.54 -13.19
CA MET A 76 2.50 -11.77 -13.72
C MET A 76 2.81 -10.27 -13.79
N GLU A 77 2.10 -9.57 -14.66
CA GLU A 77 2.04 -8.11 -14.59
C GLU A 77 1.26 -7.68 -13.34
N THR A 78 1.60 -6.50 -12.81
CA THR A 78 0.90 -5.95 -11.64
C THR A 78 -0.52 -5.55 -12.03
N ILE A 79 -1.51 -6.00 -11.25
CA ILE A 79 -2.90 -5.55 -11.38
C ILE A 79 -3.16 -4.47 -10.35
N THR A 80 -3.53 -3.27 -10.80
CA THR A 80 -3.90 -2.14 -9.94
C THR A 80 -5.36 -1.77 -10.16
N ARG A 81 -6.17 -1.69 -9.10
CA ARG A 81 -7.59 -1.33 -9.17
C ARG A 81 -8.06 -0.52 -7.96
N ASP A 82 -9.01 0.38 -8.18
CA ASP A 82 -9.68 1.13 -7.12
C ASP A 82 -10.74 0.26 -6.44
N VAL A 83 -10.75 0.24 -5.11
CA VAL A 83 -11.79 -0.40 -4.30
C VAL A 83 -12.89 0.63 -4.01
N PRO A 84 -14.15 0.36 -4.39
CA PRO A 84 -15.28 1.23 -4.08
C PRO A 84 -15.41 1.48 -2.57
N LEU A 85 -15.42 2.76 -2.14
CA LEU A 85 -15.45 3.14 -0.73
C LEU A 85 -16.80 2.87 -0.06
N ASP A 86 -17.88 2.87 -0.82
CA ASP A 86 -19.24 2.60 -0.35
C ASP A 86 -19.40 1.16 0.14
N THR A 87 -18.74 0.21 -0.54
CA THR A 87 -18.81 -1.21 -0.20
C THR A 87 -17.57 -1.74 0.52
N GLY A 88 -16.40 -1.13 0.29
CA GLY A 88 -15.10 -1.66 0.72
C GLY A 88 -14.73 -2.97 0.01
N LYS A 89 -15.37 -3.29 -1.12
CA LYS A 89 -15.26 -4.60 -1.76
C LYS A 89 -14.98 -4.50 -3.25
N ILE A 90 -14.14 -5.40 -3.74
CA ILE A 90 -13.88 -5.55 -5.17
C ILE A 90 -13.76 -7.02 -5.54
N THR A 91 -14.22 -7.37 -6.75
CA THR A 91 -13.99 -8.69 -7.35
C THR A 91 -13.07 -8.55 -8.55
N LEU A 92 -12.01 -9.36 -8.59
CA LEU A 92 -10.96 -9.34 -9.59
C LEU A 92 -10.77 -10.72 -10.22
N GLU A 93 -10.43 -10.74 -11.50
CA GLU A 93 -9.84 -11.92 -12.14
C GLU A 93 -8.32 -11.82 -12.02
N VAL A 94 -7.70 -12.79 -11.35
CA VAL A 94 -6.26 -12.82 -11.08
C VAL A 94 -5.66 -14.07 -11.72
N PRO A 95 -4.54 -13.98 -12.47
CA PRO A 95 -3.86 -15.18 -12.97
C PRO A 95 -3.56 -16.17 -11.84
N ALA A 96 -3.94 -17.42 -12.04
CA ALA A 96 -3.63 -18.50 -11.12
C ALA A 96 -2.11 -18.69 -11.00
N GLY A 97 -1.67 -19.19 -9.85
CA GLY A 97 -0.27 -19.45 -9.53
C GLY A 97 0.04 -19.14 -8.07
N SER A 98 1.31 -19.31 -7.71
CA SER A 98 1.76 -19.20 -6.32
C SER A 98 2.10 -17.76 -5.93
N GLN A 99 2.07 -17.48 -4.62
CA GLN A 99 2.60 -16.25 -4.04
C GLN A 99 1.98 -14.96 -4.62
N ARG A 100 0.67 -14.99 -4.90
CA ARG A 100 -0.09 -13.80 -5.31
C ARG A 100 -0.24 -12.90 -4.10
N THR A 101 0.47 -11.78 -4.10
CA THR A 101 0.48 -10.82 -3.00
C THR A 101 -0.50 -9.71 -3.31
N PHE A 102 -1.49 -9.56 -2.43
CA PHE A 102 -2.51 -8.53 -2.45
C PHE A 102 -2.12 -7.48 -1.43
N GLU A 103 -1.71 -6.31 -1.90
CA GLU A 103 -1.49 -5.12 -1.08
C GLU A 103 -2.68 -4.18 -1.30
N VAL A 104 -3.39 -3.85 -0.22
CA VAL A 104 -4.47 -2.87 -0.22
C VAL A 104 -3.97 -1.65 0.53
N VAL A 105 -4.14 -0.46 -0.05
CA VAL A 105 -3.66 0.80 0.51
C VAL A 105 -4.79 1.82 0.50
N GLY A 106 -5.10 2.37 1.66
CA GLY A 106 -6.01 3.49 1.86
C GLY A 106 -5.22 4.80 1.92
N TYR A 107 -5.67 5.79 1.16
CA TYR A 107 -5.04 7.12 1.09
C TYR A 107 -5.87 8.17 1.81
N ASP A 108 -5.21 9.17 2.37
CA ASP A 108 -5.84 10.37 2.91
C ASP A 108 -6.21 11.38 1.79
N ASP A 109 -6.80 12.52 2.15
CA ASP A 109 -7.16 13.61 1.22
C ASP A 109 -5.94 14.28 0.56
N GLY A 110 -4.76 14.16 1.17
CA GLY A 110 -3.49 14.62 0.61
C GLY A 110 -2.88 13.64 -0.40
N GLY A 111 -3.46 12.45 -0.56
CA GLY A 111 -2.91 11.39 -1.39
C GLY A 111 -1.78 10.61 -0.72
N ASN A 112 -1.62 10.72 0.60
CA ASN A 112 -0.63 9.96 1.36
C ASN A 112 -1.19 8.61 1.79
N ARG A 113 -0.36 7.57 1.74
CA ARG A 113 -0.66 6.23 2.27
C ARG A 113 -0.91 6.34 3.77
N TYR A 114 -2.12 6.02 4.22
CA TYR A 114 -2.50 6.17 5.64
C TYR A 114 -2.83 4.81 6.29
N TYR A 115 -3.44 3.92 5.52
CA TYR A 115 -3.94 2.64 5.99
C TYR A 115 -3.53 1.55 5.01
N GLY A 116 -3.29 0.33 5.49
CA GLY A 116 -2.81 -0.74 4.63
C GLY A 116 -3.27 -2.10 5.09
N GLY A 117 -3.23 -3.07 4.20
CA GLY A 117 -3.33 -4.48 4.52
C GLY A 117 -2.62 -5.29 3.45
N ILE A 118 -1.95 -6.36 3.86
CA ILE A 118 -1.23 -7.22 2.93
C ILE A 118 -1.51 -8.69 3.21
N THR A 119 -1.76 -9.46 2.16
CA THR A 119 -1.86 -10.93 2.25
C THR A 119 -1.27 -11.58 1.02
N THR A 120 -0.70 -12.77 1.19
CA THR A 120 -0.16 -13.57 0.10
C THR A 120 -0.85 -14.92 0.08
N VAL A 121 -1.35 -15.32 -1.08
CA VAL A 121 -2.05 -16.60 -1.26
C VAL A 121 -1.63 -17.28 -2.56
N ASP A 122 -1.75 -18.60 -2.58
CA ASP A 122 -1.69 -19.38 -3.82
C ASP A 122 -3.10 -19.48 -4.42
N LEU A 123 -3.20 -19.29 -5.73
CA LEU A 123 -4.46 -19.36 -6.47
C LEU A 123 -4.43 -20.51 -7.47
N SER A 124 -5.47 -21.33 -7.45
CA SER A 124 -5.67 -22.39 -8.44
C SER A 124 -6.57 -21.90 -9.60
N PRO A 125 -6.39 -22.42 -10.82
CA PRO A 125 -7.26 -22.08 -11.95
C PRO A 125 -8.75 -22.36 -11.64
N GLY A 126 -9.63 -21.42 -11.98
CA GLY A 126 -11.07 -21.48 -11.75
C GLY A 126 -11.50 -21.34 -10.27
N GLN A 127 -10.56 -21.11 -9.35
CA GLN A 127 -10.88 -20.96 -7.93
C GLN A 127 -11.67 -19.66 -7.68
N GLN A 128 -12.69 -19.75 -6.83
CA GLN A 128 -13.35 -18.57 -6.26
C GLN A 128 -12.86 -18.39 -4.81
N VAL A 129 -12.33 -17.21 -4.50
CA VAL A 129 -11.76 -16.91 -3.17
C VAL A 129 -12.36 -15.63 -2.62
N ASN A 130 -12.80 -15.67 -1.36
CA ASN A 130 -13.11 -14.48 -0.59
C ASN A 130 -11.93 -14.19 0.33
N LEU A 131 -11.26 -13.06 0.13
CA LEU A 131 -10.16 -12.57 0.96
C LEU A 131 -10.68 -11.44 1.84
N ASN A 132 -10.67 -11.67 3.15
CA ASN A 132 -10.83 -10.60 4.13
C ASN A 132 -9.43 -10.09 4.45
N ILE A 133 -9.10 -8.88 3.99
CA ILE A 133 -7.79 -8.28 4.25
C ILE A 133 -7.98 -7.33 5.42
N GLU A 134 -7.46 -7.74 6.58
CA GLU A 134 -7.45 -6.88 7.77
C GLU A 134 -6.54 -5.69 7.50
N MET A 135 -7.13 -4.50 7.46
CA MET A 135 -6.38 -3.27 7.29
C MET A 135 -6.12 -2.60 8.65
N GLY A 136 -4.95 -1.96 8.77
CA GLY A 136 -4.52 -1.19 9.93
C GLY A 136 -3.73 0.05 9.54
N GLU A 137 -3.45 0.90 10.53
CA GLU A 137 -2.68 2.13 10.32
C GLU A 137 -1.25 1.82 9.88
N LEU A 138 -0.80 2.51 8.84
CA LEU A 138 0.58 2.44 8.38
C LEU A 138 1.47 3.32 9.27
N ASN A 139 2.72 2.92 9.47
CA ASN A 139 3.62 3.72 10.30
C ASN A 139 4.17 4.91 9.50
N ASN A 140 3.54 6.08 9.72
CA ASN A 140 3.94 7.37 9.18
C ASN A 140 4.35 8.35 10.28
N LYS A 141 4.87 7.85 11.42
CA LYS A 141 5.20 8.70 12.57
C LYS A 141 6.44 9.57 12.36
N ILE A 142 7.27 9.24 11.36
CA ILE A 142 8.55 9.90 11.09
C ILE A 142 8.40 10.76 9.83
N ASP A 143 8.69 12.06 9.94
CA ASP A 143 8.47 13.02 8.85
C ASP A 143 9.77 13.46 8.15
N TYR A 144 10.93 13.12 8.70
CA TYR A 144 12.23 13.46 8.12
C TYR A 144 13.32 12.47 8.52
N TRP A 145 14.39 12.42 7.73
CA TRP A 145 15.61 11.68 8.04
C TRP A 145 16.84 12.53 7.73
N TYR A 146 17.84 12.50 8.61
CA TYR A 146 19.14 13.13 8.40
C TYR A 146 20.24 12.08 8.23
N TYR A 147 21.00 12.15 7.14
CA TYR A 147 22.12 11.25 6.86
C TYR A 147 23.46 11.90 7.17
N TYR A 148 24.27 11.22 7.98
CA TYR A 148 25.59 11.66 8.42
C TYR A 148 26.66 10.94 7.59
N THR A 149 27.21 11.63 6.59
CA THR A 149 28.09 10.99 5.59
C THR A 149 29.38 10.40 6.18
N ASN A 150 29.91 11.01 7.24
CA ASN A 150 31.15 10.55 7.87
C ASN A 150 30.96 9.26 8.67
N ASP A 151 29.79 9.12 9.29
CA ASP A 151 29.49 8.04 10.22
C ASP A 151 28.65 6.92 9.58
N LYS A 152 28.14 7.15 8.35
CA LYS A 152 27.42 6.16 7.53
C LYS A 152 26.15 5.61 8.22
N TYR A 153 25.32 6.53 8.69
CA TYR A 153 24.00 6.24 9.20
C TYR A 153 23.05 7.40 8.88
N PHE A 154 21.75 7.13 8.94
CA PHE A 154 20.76 8.19 9.09
C PHE A 154 19.99 8.04 10.38
N ASP A 155 19.50 9.16 10.90
CA ASP A 155 18.62 9.19 12.06
C ASP A 155 17.45 10.16 11.90
N THR A 156 16.54 10.09 12.85
CA THR A 156 15.45 11.02 13.03
C THR A 156 15.18 11.22 14.51
N GLU A 157 14.40 12.25 14.82
CA GLU A 157 13.89 12.50 16.17
C GLU A 157 12.36 12.57 16.12
N TYR A 158 11.70 11.92 17.07
CA TYR A 158 10.25 11.87 17.20
C TYR A 158 9.82 12.25 18.62
N SER A 159 9.09 13.35 18.76
CA SER A 159 8.71 13.91 20.07
C SER A 159 7.46 13.28 20.71
N GLY A 160 6.92 12.19 20.14
CA GLY A 160 5.76 11.52 20.73
C GLY A 160 6.12 10.66 21.95
N ASP A 161 5.12 10.39 22.79
CA ASP A 161 5.29 9.60 24.02
C ASP A 161 5.53 8.11 23.76
N GLU A 162 5.11 7.61 22.59
CA GLU A 162 5.25 6.21 22.19
C GLU A 162 6.48 5.98 21.32
N ASP A 163 7.13 4.81 21.46
CA ASP A 163 8.22 4.41 20.56
C ASP A 163 7.73 4.38 19.10
N PRO A 164 8.29 5.22 18.21
CA PRO A 164 7.86 5.29 16.82
C PRO A 164 8.20 4.02 16.04
N THR A 165 9.04 3.14 16.60
CA THR A 165 9.42 1.87 15.99
C THR A 165 8.62 0.67 16.51
N SER A 166 7.66 0.88 17.41
CA SER A 166 6.75 -0.18 17.86
C SER A 166 5.97 -0.79 16.68
N GLY A 167 6.06 -2.11 16.52
CA GLY A 167 5.42 -2.83 15.41
C GLY A 167 6.11 -2.68 14.04
N VAL A 168 7.27 -2.01 13.97
CA VAL A 168 8.07 -1.94 12.75
C VAL A 168 8.74 -3.28 12.49
N VAL A 169 8.67 -3.73 11.24
CA VAL A 169 9.26 -4.97 10.74
C VAL A 169 10.51 -4.68 9.93
N ALA A 170 10.52 -3.58 9.16
CA ALA A 170 11.67 -3.16 8.37
C ALA A 170 11.61 -1.68 7.99
N PHE A 171 12.76 -1.13 7.61
CA PHE A 171 12.88 0.08 6.82
C PHE A 171 13.23 -0.28 5.38
N LYS A 172 12.57 0.33 4.40
CA LYS A 172 12.93 0.20 2.99
C LYS A 172 13.56 1.50 2.49
N ILE A 173 14.73 1.38 1.88
CA ILE A 173 15.46 2.54 1.37
C ILE A 173 15.43 2.48 -0.15
N TYR A 174 15.07 3.62 -0.72
CA TYR A 174 14.91 3.83 -2.14
C TYR A 174 15.90 4.85 -2.65
N GLU A 175 16.36 4.65 -3.88
CA GLU A 175 17.31 5.52 -4.58
C GLU A 175 16.66 6.05 -5.86
N SER A 176 16.88 7.34 -6.14
CA SER A 176 16.45 8.03 -7.35
C SER A 176 17.62 8.81 -7.95
N ASP A 177 17.60 8.97 -9.27
CA ASP A 177 18.58 9.81 -9.98
C ASP A 177 18.06 11.25 -10.17
N ASP A 178 16.81 11.53 -9.79
CA ASP A 178 16.18 12.84 -9.87
C ASP A 178 15.45 13.22 -8.57
N SER A 179 15.34 14.53 -8.32
CA SER A 179 14.74 15.10 -7.10
C SER A 179 13.22 15.00 -7.05
N LEU A 180 12.57 14.58 -8.14
CA LEU A 180 11.14 14.33 -8.21
C LEU A 180 10.81 12.85 -8.01
N TYR A 181 11.82 12.02 -7.77
CA TYR A 181 11.70 10.58 -7.51
C TYR A 181 10.99 9.81 -8.64
N THR A 182 11.17 10.23 -9.90
CA THR A 182 10.45 9.63 -11.05
C THR A 182 10.99 8.26 -11.45
N ASN A 183 12.24 7.94 -11.08
CA ASN A 183 12.90 6.68 -11.42
C ASN A 183 13.39 5.90 -10.18
N GLU A 184 12.63 6.03 -9.11
CA GLU A 184 12.98 5.46 -7.82
C GLU A 184 13.04 3.92 -7.84
N ARG A 185 14.07 3.35 -7.21
CA ARG A 185 14.31 1.91 -7.08
C ARG A 185 14.59 1.53 -5.64
N LEU A 186 14.06 0.38 -5.19
CA LEU A 186 14.40 -0.20 -3.88
C LEU A 186 15.86 -0.67 -3.89
N ILE A 187 16.64 -0.29 -2.88
CA ILE A 187 18.05 -0.68 -2.75
C ILE A 187 18.38 -1.42 -1.46
N PHE A 188 17.66 -1.16 -0.37
CA PHE A 188 17.86 -1.84 0.89
C PHE A 188 16.55 -2.17 1.59
N ILE A 189 16.55 -3.31 2.29
CA ILE A 189 15.57 -3.66 3.31
C ILE A 189 16.36 -3.87 4.60
N ILE A 190 16.13 -3.01 5.58
CA ILE A 190 16.87 -3.01 6.85
C ILE A 190 15.93 -3.50 7.96
N ASN A 191 16.33 -4.57 8.65
CA ASN A 191 15.58 -5.17 9.76
C ASN A 191 16.28 -4.97 11.12
N GLN A 192 17.28 -4.08 11.17
CA GLN A 192 18.04 -3.77 12.37
C GLN A 192 18.23 -2.26 12.50
N TRP A 193 17.91 -1.72 13.66
CA TRP A 193 18.02 -0.29 13.98
C TRP A 193 18.20 -0.13 15.49
N THR A 194 18.46 1.09 15.91
CA THR A 194 18.44 1.47 17.33
C THR A 194 17.32 2.48 17.55
N SER A 195 16.55 2.33 18.63
CA SER A 195 15.55 3.32 19.10
C SER A 195 15.85 3.62 20.56
N ILE A 196 16.12 4.89 20.88
CA ILE A 196 16.46 5.35 22.22
C ILE A 196 15.62 6.58 22.55
N TYR A 197 15.01 6.61 23.73
CA TYR A 197 14.38 7.83 24.25
C TYR A 197 15.43 8.71 24.95
N ASP A 198 15.65 9.92 24.45
CA ASP A 198 16.63 10.90 24.92
C ASP A 198 15.99 12.29 25.06
N VAL A 199 16.21 12.95 26.19
CA VAL A 199 15.75 14.32 26.54
C VAL A 199 14.47 14.78 25.78
N ASP A 200 13.37 14.03 25.95
CA ASP A 200 12.01 14.31 25.42
C ASP A 200 11.70 13.87 23.98
N PHE A 201 12.57 13.12 23.31
CA PHE A 201 12.28 12.53 22.00
C PHE A 201 12.86 11.12 21.83
N TRP A 202 12.25 10.34 20.95
CA TRP A 202 12.83 9.10 20.45
C TRP A 202 13.81 9.42 19.32
N ARG A 203 15.06 8.99 19.47
CA ARG A 203 16.04 8.94 18.37
C ARG A 203 16.05 7.55 17.76
N VAL A 204 15.76 7.49 16.47
CA VAL A 204 15.84 6.24 15.68
C VAL A 204 17.02 6.31 14.74
N THR A 205 17.92 5.33 14.81
CA THR A 205 19.15 5.30 14.00
C THR A 205 19.21 4.04 13.15
N VAL A 206 19.48 4.23 11.86
CA VAL A 206 19.63 3.17 10.86
C VAL A 206 21.04 3.21 10.29
N GLN A 207 21.82 2.15 10.51
CA GLN A 207 23.19 2.02 10.02
C GLN A 207 23.19 1.54 8.58
N VAL A 208 23.62 2.40 7.64
CA VAL A 208 23.63 2.10 6.22
C VAL A 208 24.55 3.06 5.48
N GLU A 209 25.29 2.54 4.49
CA GLU A 209 26.12 3.38 3.62
C GLU A 209 25.34 3.79 2.37
N LEU A 210 24.95 5.05 2.30
CA LEU A 210 24.38 5.69 1.11
C LEU A 210 25.49 6.38 0.33
N LYS A 211 25.61 6.05 -0.96
CA LYS A 211 26.66 6.59 -1.83
C LYS A 211 26.16 7.85 -2.52
N ASP A 212 27.04 8.83 -2.71
CA ASP A 212 26.75 9.98 -3.56
C ASP A 212 25.44 10.73 -3.19
N ILE A 213 25.11 10.88 -1.91
CA ILE A 213 23.97 11.69 -1.44
C ILE A 213 24.33 13.20 -1.39
N GLY A 214 23.45 14.07 -1.90
CA GLY A 214 23.56 15.53 -1.73
C GLY A 214 23.28 16.41 -2.98
N PRO A 215 23.34 17.75 -2.86
CA PRO A 215 23.11 18.68 -3.97
C PRO A 215 24.38 18.94 -4.83
N PRO A 216 24.22 19.39 -6.10
CA PRO A 216 25.26 19.51 -7.14
C PRO A 216 26.61 20.14 -6.73
N PRO A 217 27.73 19.80 -7.43
CA PRO A 217 27.77 19.48 -8.87
C PRO A 217 28.42 18.12 -9.25
N GLY A 218 28.01 16.99 -8.65
CA GLY A 218 28.79 15.74 -8.68
C GLY A 218 28.09 14.42 -9.05
N GLY A 219 26.91 14.40 -9.67
CA GLY A 219 26.25 13.13 -10.04
C GLY A 219 25.60 12.42 -8.86
N TYR A 220 24.89 13.18 -8.03
CA TYR A 220 24.29 12.69 -6.79
C TYR A 220 23.01 11.88 -7.00
N LYS A 221 22.70 11.04 -6.01
CA LYS A 221 21.47 10.28 -5.83
C LYS A 221 20.58 10.94 -4.77
N TYR A 222 19.28 10.78 -4.92
CA TYR A 222 18.27 11.14 -3.93
C TYR A 222 17.77 9.87 -3.25
N TYR A 223 17.51 9.94 -1.95
CA TYR A 223 17.10 8.78 -1.18
C TYR A 223 15.81 9.06 -0.41
N ARG A 224 14.94 8.05 -0.34
CA ARG A 224 13.79 8.06 0.58
C ARG A 224 13.77 6.78 1.41
N CYS A 225 13.25 6.89 2.62
CA CYS A 225 12.98 5.77 3.50
C CYS A 225 11.48 5.65 3.75
N SER A 226 10.95 4.43 3.69
CA SER A 226 9.63 4.11 4.22
C SER A 226 9.73 3.08 5.34
N ILE A 227 8.71 3.08 6.20
CA ILE A 227 8.62 2.18 7.34
C ILE A 227 7.61 1.09 7.01
N VAL A 228 7.96 -0.16 7.30
CA VAL A 228 7.11 -1.33 7.07
C VAL A 228 6.66 -1.89 8.41
N ASN A 229 5.35 -2.08 8.57
CA ASN A 229 4.75 -2.80 9.70
C ASN A 229 3.97 -4.03 9.19
N GLN A 230 3.19 -4.68 10.07
CA GLN A 230 2.40 -5.87 9.68
C GLN A 230 1.31 -5.60 8.65
N TYR A 231 0.89 -4.34 8.50
CA TYR A 231 -0.18 -3.92 7.59
C TYR A 231 0.36 -3.49 6.22
N GLY A 232 1.64 -3.16 6.13
CA GLY A 232 2.30 -2.85 4.87
C GLY A 232 3.35 -1.77 5.00
N GLU A 233 3.64 -1.13 3.87
CA GLU A 233 4.59 -0.04 3.76
C GLU A 233 3.89 1.32 3.88
N GLY A 234 4.35 2.14 4.82
CA GLY A 234 3.93 3.53 5.00
C GLY A 234 4.51 4.47 3.95
N GLU A 235 4.42 5.76 4.22
CA GLU A 235 4.89 6.77 3.29
C GLU A 235 6.41 6.84 3.16
N LYS A 236 6.84 7.29 1.98
CA LYS A 236 8.26 7.48 1.68
C LYS A 236 8.69 8.90 2.03
N VAL A 237 9.64 8.99 2.93
CA VAL A 237 10.16 10.24 3.48
C VAL A 237 11.59 10.46 2.99
N GLU A 238 11.89 11.70 2.57
CA GLU A 238 13.23 12.06 2.10
C GLU A 238 14.31 11.87 3.17
N ILE A 239 15.45 11.33 2.75
CA ILE A 239 16.69 11.32 3.51
C ILE A 239 17.52 12.52 3.07
N THR A 240 17.58 13.53 3.94
CA THR A 240 18.35 14.73 3.69
C THR A 240 19.78 14.56 4.21
N ARG A 241 20.76 14.96 3.41
CA ARG A 241 22.15 14.99 3.85
C ARG A 241 22.36 16.08 4.91
N TYR A 242 22.98 15.71 6.01
CA TYR A 242 23.49 16.62 7.03
C TYR A 242 24.99 16.92 6.80
#